data_AF-A0AAW7HGZ5-F1
#
_entry.id   AF-A0AAW7HGZ5-F1
#
_cell.length_a   1.000
_cell.length_b   1.000
_cell.length_c   1.000
_cell.angle_alpha   90.00
_cell.angle_beta   90.00
_cell.angle_gamma   90.00
#
_symmetry.space_group_name_H-M   'P 1'
#
loop_
_entity.id
_entity.type
_entity.pdbx_description
1 polymer ?
#
loop_
_entity_poly.entity_id
_entity_poly.type
_entity_poly.pdbx_seq_one_letter_code
_entity_poly.pdbx_strand_id
1 'polypeptide(L)'
;MVGFNITNAGSGYTSKPTISFTGGAGTGAAATAVLGDADDFVLPPTRTWFLFDGYVADFPFDHAANAAVTTAATIQRSGGSAWIPKTTNA
;
A
#
# COMPACT_ATOMS: atom_id res chain seq x y z
N MET A 1 26.27 -11.47 -7.14
CA MET A 1 25.26 -11.21 -6.09
C MET A 1 24.99 -12.51 -5.35
N VAL A 2 24.78 -12.47 -4.04
CA VAL A 2 24.38 -13.65 -3.25
C VAL A 2 22.98 -13.38 -2.71
N GLY A 3 22.09 -14.37 -2.82
CA GLY A 3 20.72 -14.31 -2.28
C GLY A 3 20.46 -15.48 -1.32
N PHE A 4 19.46 -15.34 -0.46
CA PHE A 4 19.00 -16.40 0.45
C PHE A 4 17.47 -16.53 0.38
N ASN A 5 16.97 -17.75 0.61
CA ASN A 5 15.54 -18.05 0.61
C ASN A 5 15.02 -18.16 2.03
N ILE A 6 13.86 -17.55 2.31
CA ILE A 6 13.14 -17.71 3.56
C ILE A 6 12.29 -18.98 3.44
N THR A 7 12.59 -20.00 4.25
CA THR A 7 11.87 -21.30 4.22
C THR A 7 10.71 -21.37 5.21
N ASN A 8 10.67 -20.49 6.20
CA ASN A 8 9.58 -20.38 7.16
C ASN A 8 9.39 -18.91 7.58
N ALA A 9 8.50 -18.20 6.88
CA ALA A 9 8.29 -16.77 7.08
C ALA A 9 7.39 -16.42 8.28
N GLY A 10 6.72 -17.40 8.89
CA GLY A 10 5.70 -17.14 9.90
C GLY A 10 4.43 -16.49 9.33
N SER A 11 3.44 -16.25 10.18
CA SER A 11 2.16 -15.63 9.83
C SER A 11 1.57 -14.84 11.01
N GLY A 12 0.70 -13.86 10.75
CA GLY A 12 -0.03 -13.12 11.80
C GLY A 12 0.68 -11.88 12.35
N TYR A 13 1.67 -11.34 11.63
CA TYR A 13 2.34 -10.09 12.01
C TYR A 13 1.34 -8.92 12.01
N THR A 14 1.20 -8.25 13.15
CA THR A 14 0.43 -7.00 13.30
C THR A 14 1.32 -5.76 13.38
N SER A 15 2.63 -5.96 13.43
CA SER A 15 3.66 -4.92 13.34
C SER A 15 4.87 -5.44 12.55
N LYS A 16 5.67 -4.52 11.98
CA LYS A 16 6.87 -4.89 11.20
C LYS A 16 7.86 -5.65 12.08
N PRO A 17 8.23 -6.91 11.75
CA PRO A 17 9.18 -7.66 12.55
C PRO A 17 10.61 -7.10 12.40
N THR A 18 11.41 -7.26 13.45
CA THR A 18 12.85 -6.99 13.38
C THR A 18 13.55 -8.13 12.64
N ILE A 19 14.33 -7.79 11.62
CA ILE A 19 15.19 -8.75 10.91
C ILE A 19 16.60 -8.64 11.48
N SER A 20 17.16 -9.75 11.97
CA SER A 20 18.54 -9.84 12.43
C SER A 20 19.30 -10.88 11.61
N PHE A 21 20.48 -10.50 11.14
CA PHE A 21 21.41 -11.41 10.48
C PHE A 21 22.46 -11.86 11.50
N THR A 22 22.53 -13.16 11.75
CA THR A 22 23.52 -13.77 12.64
C THR A 22 24.33 -14.83 11.89
N GLY A 23 25.64 -14.87 12.14
CA GLY A 23 26.57 -15.75 11.42
C GLY A 23 27.20 -15.14 10.16
N GLY A 24 28.20 -15.82 9.61
CA GLY A 24 29.03 -15.32 8.49
C GLY A 24 30.11 -14.32 8.93
N ALA A 25 31.12 -14.10 8.08
CA ALA A 25 32.21 -13.14 8.30
C ALA A 25 31.98 -11.79 7.60
N GLY A 26 30.79 -11.57 7.04
CA GLY A 26 30.44 -10.37 6.28
C GLY A 26 29.89 -9.24 7.16
N THR A 27 30.06 -8.00 6.71
CA THR A 27 29.50 -6.79 7.34
C THR A 27 28.62 -6.03 6.34
N GLY A 28 27.65 -5.25 6.83
CA GLY A 28 26.82 -4.38 5.99
C GLY A 28 25.53 -4.99 5.42
N ALA A 29 25.15 -6.20 5.84
CA ALA A 29 23.85 -6.77 5.48
C ALA A 29 22.71 -6.01 6.18
N ALA A 30 21.78 -5.47 5.40
CA ALA A 30 20.60 -4.79 5.88
C ALA A 30 19.35 -5.36 5.19
N ALA A 31 18.26 -5.48 5.94
CA ALA A 31 16.96 -5.83 5.40
C ALA A 31 15.87 -5.00 6.06
N THR A 32 14.85 -4.68 5.29
CA THR A 32 13.68 -3.94 5.74
C THR A 32 12.47 -4.83 5.65
N ALA A 33 11.79 -5.06 6.78
CA ALA A 33 10.51 -5.74 6.79
C ALA A 33 9.41 -4.76 6.39
N VAL A 34 8.54 -5.19 5.48
CA VAL A 34 7.34 -4.47 5.08
C VAL A 34 6.13 -5.29 5.50
N LEU A 35 5.18 -4.64 6.18
CA LEU A 35 3.92 -5.23 6.58
C LEU A 35 2.81 -4.50 5.84
N GLY A 36 2.42 -5.02 4.68
CA GLY A 36 1.33 -4.47 3.84
C GLY A 36 1.57 -3.07 3.29
N ASP A 37 1.28 -2.88 2.01
CA ASP A 37 0.81 -1.62 1.40
C ASP A 37 1.69 -0.39 1.67
N ALA A 38 2.99 -0.49 1.40
CA ALA A 38 3.87 0.68 1.48
C ALA A 38 3.53 1.78 0.44
N ASP A 39 2.79 1.42 -0.62
CA ASP A 39 2.41 2.32 -1.71
C ASP A 39 0.88 2.44 -1.92
N ASP A 40 0.06 1.73 -1.13
CA ASP A 40 -1.41 1.79 -1.23
C ASP A 40 -2.00 2.68 -0.12
N PHE A 41 -3.18 3.24 -0.40
CA PHE A 41 -3.87 4.12 0.51
C PHE A 41 -4.31 3.34 1.76
N VAL A 42 -3.64 3.58 2.89
CA VAL A 42 -4.02 2.97 4.17
C VAL A 42 -5.46 3.35 4.52
N LEU A 43 -6.29 2.34 4.79
CA LEU A 43 -7.72 2.49 5.12
C LEU A 43 -7.96 2.59 6.64
N PRO A 44 -8.26 3.77 7.21
CA PRO A 44 -8.61 3.89 8.62
C PRO A 44 -9.76 2.97 9.03
N PRO A 45 -9.63 2.17 10.12
CA PRO A 45 -10.67 1.25 10.57
C PRO A 45 -11.93 1.95 11.10
N THR A 46 -11.83 3.25 11.44
CA THR A 46 -12.94 4.07 11.93
C THR A 46 -13.98 4.41 10.87
N ARG A 47 -13.76 4.06 9.60
CA ARG A 47 -14.67 4.31 8.47
C ARG A 47 -14.96 3.01 7.72
N THR A 48 -16.16 2.92 7.15
CA THR A 48 -16.49 1.84 6.21
C THR A 48 -15.97 2.22 4.83
N TRP A 49 -15.29 1.30 4.17
CA TRP A 49 -14.68 1.50 2.86
C TRP A 49 -15.36 0.64 1.80
N PHE A 50 -15.39 1.15 0.58
CA PHE A 50 -15.78 0.41 -0.61
C PHE A 50 -14.62 0.44 -1.59
N LEU A 51 -14.00 -0.71 -1.79
CA LEU A 51 -12.90 -0.88 -2.74
C LEU A 51 -13.49 -1.31 -4.07
N PHE A 52 -12.94 -0.75 -5.13
CA PHE A 52 -13.27 -1.09 -6.49
C PHE A 52 -12.05 -0.88 -7.37
N ASP A 53 -11.88 -1.75 -8.35
CA ASP A 53 -10.94 -1.51 -9.43
C ASP A 53 -11.60 -0.56 -10.44
N GLY A 54 -10.82 0.35 -11.03
CA GLY A 54 -11.32 1.27 -12.03
C GLY A 54 -10.21 1.98 -12.77
N TYR A 55 -10.56 2.55 -13.91
CA TYR A 55 -9.65 3.37 -14.69
C TYR A 55 -10.28 4.74 -14.96
N VAL A 56 -9.43 5.75 -15.14
CA VAL A 56 -9.84 7.04 -15.68
C VAL A 56 -9.50 7.03 -17.16
N ALA A 57 -10.50 7.21 -18.01
CA ALA A 57 -10.30 7.25 -19.46
C ALA A 57 -9.52 8.52 -19.86
N ASP A 58 -9.92 9.66 -19.29
CA ASP A 58 -9.37 10.97 -19.61
C ASP A 58 -9.32 11.86 -18.35
N PHE A 59 -8.26 12.67 -18.26
CA PHE A 59 -8.09 13.69 -17.21
C PHE A 59 -8.16 15.09 -17.82
N PRO A 60 -9.36 15.69 -17.93
CA PRO A 60 -9.51 17.00 -18.55
C PRO A 60 -9.04 18.09 -17.60
N PHE A 61 -8.08 18.93 -17.99
CA PHE A 61 -7.75 20.13 -17.23
C PHE A 61 -7.36 21.28 -18.15
N ASP A 62 -7.69 22.49 -17.71
CA ASP A 62 -7.22 23.73 -18.32
C ASP A 62 -6.20 24.39 -17.40
N HIS A 63 -5.18 25.02 -17.98
CA HIS A 63 -4.15 25.74 -17.24
C HIS A 63 -4.34 27.25 -17.41
N ALA A 64 -4.29 27.98 -16.31
CA ALA A 64 -4.30 29.44 -16.28
C ALA A 64 -3.17 29.94 -15.38
N ALA A 65 -2.55 31.07 -15.76
CA ALA A 65 -1.47 31.65 -14.97
C ALA A 65 -1.98 32.07 -13.59
N ASN A 66 -1.24 31.68 -12.54
CA ASN A 66 -1.52 32.04 -11.14
C ASN A 66 -2.88 31.55 -10.60
N ALA A 67 -3.44 30.47 -11.17
CA ALA A 67 -4.63 29.81 -10.65
C ALA A 67 -4.33 28.34 -10.30
N ALA A 68 -4.93 27.84 -9.22
CA ALA A 68 -4.89 26.42 -8.90
C ALA A 68 -5.65 25.63 -9.99
N VAL A 69 -4.98 24.65 -10.61
CA VAL A 69 -5.61 23.77 -11.60
C VAL A 69 -6.58 22.84 -10.88
N THR A 70 -7.86 22.95 -11.22
CA THR A 70 -8.92 22.09 -10.69
C THR A 70 -9.51 21.27 -11.84
N THR A 71 -9.69 19.97 -11.63
CA THR A 71 -10.30 19.06 -12.61
C THR A 71 -11.34 18.16 -11.95
N ALA A 72 -12.37 17.80 -12.71
CA ALA A 72 -13.26 16.70 -12.39
C ALA A 72 -13.02 15.58 -13.41
N ALA A 73 -12.37 14.50 -12.96
CA ALA A 73 -12.23 13.28 -13.74
C ALA A 73 -13.27 12.24 -13.30
N THR A 74 -13.76 11.44 -14.25
CA THR A 74 -14.67 10.33 -13.96
C THR A 74 -13.90 9.03 -13.86
N ILE A 75 -14.20 8.21 -12.86
CA ILE A 75 -13.61 6.88 -12.71
C ILE A 75 -14.63 5.85 -13.19
N GLN A 76 -14.26 5.09 -14.23
CA GLN A 76 -15.03 3.94 -14.70
C GLN A 76 -14.63 2.72 -13.89
N ARG A 77 -15.57 2.19 -13.09
CA ARG A 77 -15.34 0.97 -12.31
C ARG A 77 -15.23 -0.23 -13.24
N SER A 78 -14.14 -0.97 -13.14
CA SER A 78 -13.83 -2.12 -13.97
C SER A 78 -13.21 -3.21 -13.08
N GLY A 79 -14.01 -4.15 -12.59
CA GLY A 79 -13.53 -5.26 -11.78
C GLY A 79 -14.45 -5.61 -10.61
N GLY A 80 -13.89 -6.29 -9.63
CA GLY A 80 -14.60 -6.69 -8.41
C GLY A 80 -14.88 -5.51 -7.49
N SER A 81 -15.80 -5.70 -6.56
CA SER A 81 -16.09 -4.72 -5.51
C SER A 81 -16.12 -5.38 -4.15
N ALA A 82 -15.49 -4.76 -3.16
CA ALA A 82 -15.44 -5.27 -1.79
C ALA A 82 -15.83 -4.18 -0.78
N TRP A 83 -16.66 -4.57 0.18
CA TRP A 83 -16.98 -3.73 1.33
C TRP A 83 -16.09 -4.11 2.51
N ILE A 84 -15.44 -3.12 3.11
CA ILE A 84 -14.72 -3.25 4.38
C ILE A 84 -15.48 -2.46 5.43
N PRO A 85 -16.27 -3.11 6.31
CA PRO A 85 -16.98 -2.43 7.38
C PRO A 85 -16.02 -1.76 8.35
N LYS A 86 -16.44 -0.63 8.92
CA LYS A 86 -15.73 -0.04 10.06
C LYS A 86 -15.56 -1.09 11.17
N THR A 87 -14.41 -1.11 11.80
CA THR A 87 -14.18 -1.86 13.04
C THR A 87 -13.91 -0.83 14.12
N THR A 88 -14.69 -0.88 15.20
CA THR A 88 -14.53 0.07 16.32
C THR A 88 -13.10 -0.06 16.86
N ASN A 89 -12.37 1.06 16.95
CA ASN A 89 -11.13 1.09 17.73
C ASN A 89 -11.46 0.57 19.14
N ALA A 90 -10.90 -0.58 19.50
CA ALA A 90 -10.73 -0.94 20.91
C ALA A 90 -9.60 -0.08 21.48
#